data_AF-A0A8S3TGP7-F1
#
_entry.id   AF-A0A8S3TGP7-F1
#
_cell.length_a   1.000
_cell.length_b   1.000
_cell.length_c   1.000
_cell.angle_alpha   90.00
_cell.angle_beta   90.00
_cell.angle_gamma   90.00
#
_symmetry.space_group_name_H-M   'P 1'
#
loop_
_entity.id
_entity.type
_entity.pdbx_description
1 polymer ?
#
loop_
_entity_poly.entity_id
_entity_poly.type
_entity_poly.pdbx_seq_one_letter_code
_entity_poly.pdbx_strand_id
1 'polypeptide(L)'
;MKQNEKIKEYKNSIAAVKKRRQREKHNSLKQKAEARRLKNLHNVRRFREKRKGEENLEIVEIEDVTNFTNRMQKSRAMKKLKRALPQTPRKKAELLINLLTGKKSKQSPTMAKLRQMNIVKSPDEIENDEIAKHVLVDVKKVLTHTKAQRSKDSLVTKHIILAAVSGESVTENRCKKKLASKLEVPIRRLSGGKRIRTNVLRSEQSCWTITKRNNS
;
A
#
# COMPACT_ATOMS: atom_id res chain seq x y z
N MET A 1 -26.81 -56.91 -72.58
CA MET A 1 -25.88 -55.76 -72.66
C MET A 1 -26.48 -54.43 -72.17
N LYS A 2 -27.75 -54.11 -72.48
CA LYS A 2 -28.40 -52.83 -72.12
C LYS A 2 -28.53 -52.49 -70.62
N GLN A 3 -28.49 -53.47 -69.71
CA GLN A 3 -28.57 -53.22 -68.25
C GLN A 3 -27.24 -52.69 -67.66
N ASN A 4 -26.09 -53.13 -68.19
CA ASN A 4 -24.78 -52.70 -67.69
C ASN A 4 -24.45 -51.26 -68.08
N GLU A 5 -24.97 -50.78 -69.21
CA GLU A 5 -24.84 -49.39 -69.67
C GLU A 5 -25.64 -48.44 -68.78
N LYS A 6 -26.89 -48.78 -68.45
CA LYS A 6 -27.74 -48.01 -67.52
C LYS A 6 -27.11 -47.89 -66.12
N ILE A 7 -26.46 -48.93 -65.64
CA ILE A 7 -25.74 -48.89 -64.34
C ILE A 7 -24.51 -47.98 -64.41
N LYS A 8 -23.77 -47.97 -65.53
CA LYS A 8 -22.63 -47.06 -65.73
C LYS A 8 -23.09 -45.60 -65.81
N GLU A 9 -24.16 -45.31 -66.53
CA GLU A 9 -24.76 -43.97 -66.62
C GLU A 9 -25.25 -43.46 -65.26
N TYR A 10 -25.89 -44.32 -64.46
CA TYR A 10 -26.33 -43.99 -63.11
C TYR A 10 -25.17 -43.72 -62.15
N LYS A 11 -24.09 -44.51 -62.23
CA LYS A 11 -22.87 -44.25 -61.43
C LYS A 11 -22.19 -42.93 -61.84
N ASN A 12 -22.17 -42.63 -63.14
CA ASN A 12 -21.60 -41.38 -63.66
C ASN A 12 -22.44 -40.16 -63.25
N SER A 13 -23.77 -40.26 -63.21
CA SER A 13 -24.65 -39.18 -62.76
C SER A 13 -24.47 -38.89 -61.26
N ILE A 14 -24.36 -39.92 -60.42
CA ILE A 14 -24.05 -39.77 -58.99
C ILE A 14 -22.67 -39.10 -58.79
N ALA A 15 -21.65 -39.52 -59.55
CA ALA A 15 -20.33 -38.93 -59.48
C ALA A 15 -20.33 -37.44 -59.88
N ALA A 16 -21.10 -37.07 -60.93
CA ALA A 16 -21.27 -35.69 -61.36
C ALA A 16 -21.94 -34.83 -60.28
N VAL A 17 -23.01 -35.33 -59.65
CA VAL A 17 -23.70 -34.65 -58.54
C VAL A 17 -22.77 -34.47 -57.34
N LYS A 18 -21.98 -35.49 -56.98
CA LYS A 18 -21.00 -35.42 -55.88
C LYS A 18 -19.91 -34.38 -56.16
N LYS A 19 -19.39 -34.33 -57.39
CA LYS A 19 -18.38 -33.34 -57.83
C LYS A 19 -18.94 -31.91 -57.81
N ARG A 20 -20.20 -31.71 -58.21
CA ARG A 20 -20.89 -30.42 -58.12
C ARG A 20 -21.04 -29.95 -56.67
N ARG A 21 -21.52 -30.83 -55.77
CA ARG A 21 -21.62 -30.52 -54.33
C ARG A 21 -20.28 -30.17 -53.69
N GLN A 22 -19.19 -30.83 -54.10
CA GLN A 22 -17.85 -30.50 -53.62
C GLN A 22 -17.39 -29.11 -54.10
N ARG A 23 -17.65 -28.76 -55.36
CA ARG A 23 -17.34 -27.42 -55.90
C ARG A 23 -18.13 -26.32 -55.19
N GLU A 24 -19.42 -26.54 -54.92
CA GLU A 24 -20.26 -25.59 -54.18
C GLU A 24 -19.78 -25.40 -52.73
N LYS A 25 -19.41 -26.49 -52.03
CA LYS A 25 -18.79 -26.42 -50.71
C LYS A 25 -17.46 -25.65 -50.73
N HIS A 26 -16.61 -25.92 -51.70
CA HIS A 26 -15.33 -25.23 -51.82
C HIS A 26 -15.50 -23.73 -52.13
N ASN A 27 -16.44 -23.36 -53.01
CA ASN A 27 -16.72 -21.97 -53.34
C ASN A 27 -17.31 -21.20 -52.14
N SER A 28 -18.23 -21.81 -51.38
CA SER A 28 -18.77 -21.19 -50.15
C SER A 28 -17.71 -20.99 -49.06
N LEU A 29 -16.76 -21.92 -48.93
CA LEU A 29 -15.63 -21.78 -48.01
C LEU A 29 -14.69 -20.63 -48.42
N LYS A 30 -14.41 -20.48 -49.72
CA LYS A 30 -13.63 -19.35 -50.24
C LYS A 30 -14.29 -18.01 -49.96
N GLN A 31 -15.59 -17.89 -50.23
CA GLN A 31 -16.36 -16.66 -49.94
C GLN A 31 -16.34 -16.31 -48.44
N LYS A 32 -16.50 -17.31 -47.55
CA LYS A 32 -16.40 -17.09 -46.09
C LYS A 32 -15.00 -16.64 -45.66
N ALA A 33 -13.94 -17.17 -46.27
CA ALA A 33 -12.57 -16.76 -45.99
C ALA A 33 -12.29 -15.32 -46.44
N GLU A 34 -12.76 -14.94 -47.63
CA GLU A 34 -12.64 -13.56 -48.14
C GLU A 34 -13.43 -12.57 -47.28
N ALA A 35 -14.66 -12.90 -46.88
CA ALA A 35 -15.45 -12.06 -45.97
C ALA A 35 -14.75 -11.84 -44.62
N ARG A 36 -14.08 -12.87 -44.07
CA ARG A 36 -13.26 -12.73 -42.85
C ARG A 36 -12.04 -11.83 -43.08
N ARG A 37 -11.37 -11.97 -44.22
CA ARG A 37 -10.21 -11.14 -44.59
C ARG A 37 -10.60 -9.66 -44.70
N LEU A 38 -11.72 -9.35 -45.37
CA LEU A 38 -12.23 -7.98 -45.51
C LEU A 38 -12.63 -7.37 -44.16
N LYS A 39 -13.31 -8.12 -43.29
CA LYS A 39 -13.63 -7.67 -41.92
C LYS A 39 -12.37 -7.36 -41.11
N ASN A 40 -11.34 -8.20 -41.21
CA ASN A 40 -10.07 -7.96 -40.53
C ASN A 40 -9.37 -6.70 -41.05
N LEU A 41 -9.32 -6.49 -42.37
CA LEU A 41 -8.74 -5.28 -42.97
C LEU A 41 -9.46 -4.01 -42.49
N HIS A 42 -10.79 -4.02 -42.46
CA HIS A 42 -11.59 -2.90 -41.95
C HIS A 42 -11.29 -2.61 -40.47
N ASN A 43 -11.20 -3.64 -39.63
CA ASN A 43 -10.87 -3.48 -38.21
C ASN A 43 -9.46 -2.93 -37.99
N VAL A 44 -8.48 -3.39 -38.78
CA VAL A 44 -7.10 -2.87 -38.74
C VAL A 44 -7.06 -1.40 -39.16
N ARG A 45 -7.79 -1.02 -40.22
CA ARG A 45 -7.88 0.37 -40.68
C ARG A 45 -8.49 1.27 -39.59
N ARG A 46 -9.64 0.88 -39.04
CA ARG A 46 -10.31 1.61 -37.95
C ARG A 46 -9.42 1.77 -36.71
N PHE A 47 -8.64 0.74 -36.37
CA PHE A 47 -7.69 0.79 -35.25
C PHE A 47 -6.54 1.79 -35.53
N ARG A 48 -6.00 1.81 -36.76
CA ARG A 48 -4.95 2.76 -37.16
C ARG A 48 -5.44 4.20 -37.17
N GLU A 49 -6.66 4.44 -37.66
CA GLU A 49 -7.29 5.76 -37.66
C GLU A 49 -7.52 6.27 -36.23
N LYS A 50 -7.97 5.40 -35.30
CA LYS A 50 -8.08 5.75 -33.88
C LYS A 50 -6.74 6.14 -33.26
N ARG A 51 -5.66 5.38 -33.51
CA ARG A 51 -4.33 5.74 -32.98
C ARG A 51 -3.82 7.08 -33.51
N LYS A 52 -4.04 7.39 -34.79
CA LYS A 52 -3.66 8.69 -35.36
C LYS A 52 -4.46 9.85 -34.75
N GLY A 53 -5.72 9.62 -34.38
CA GLY A 53 -6.54 10.60 -33.67
C GLY A 53 -6.09 10.83 -32.22
N GLU A 54 -5.63 9.77 -31.54
CA GLU A 54 -5.11 9.86 -30.16
C GLU A 54 -3.74 10.58 -30.10
N GLU A 55 -2.87 10.42 -31.11
CA GLU A 55 -1.58 11.12 -31.19
C GLU A 55 -1.71 12.65 -31.37
N ASN A 56 -2.87 13.15 -31.85
CA ASN A 56 -3.11 14.58 -32.04
C ASN A 56 -3.76 15.28 -30.82
N LEU A 57 -4.06 14.56 -29.73
CA LEU A 57 -4.70 15.10 -28.52
C LEU A 57 -3.75 15.21 -27.32
N GLU A 58 -2.46 14.91 -27.47
CA GLU A 58 -1.46 14.98 -26.39
C GLU A 58 -0.89 16.40 -26.18
N ILE A 59 -1.77 17.40 -26.00
CA ILE A 59 -1.47 18.60 -25.19
C ILE A 59 -2.75 18.95 -24.42
N VAL A 60 -3.12 18.10 -23.46
CA VAL A 60 -4.04 18.48 -22.39
C VAL A 60 -3.33 18.20 -21.08
N GLU A 61 -3.23 19.25 -20.29
CA GLU A 61 -2.62 19.30 -18.97
C GLU A 61 -3.01 18.08 -18.14
N ILE A 62 -2.00 17.45 -17.54
CA ILE A 62 -2.16 16.26 -16.70
C ILE A 62 -2.81 16.72 -15.40
N GLU A 63 -4.14 16.75 -15.38
CA GLU A 63 -4.89 16.63 -14.14
C GLU A 63 -4.51 15.30 -13.47
N ASP A 64 -4.30 15.34 -12.16
CA ASP A 64 -3.89 14.22 -11.31
C ASP A 64 -4.85 13.01 -11.45
N VAL A 65 -4.59 12.14 -12.43
CA VAL A 65 -5.24 10.82 -12.52
C VAL A 65 -4.63 9.94 -11.43
N THR A 66 -5.14 10.09 -10.22
CA THR A 66 -4.63 9.46 -9.00
C THR A 66 -4.73 7.93 -8.99
N ASN A 67 -5.33 7.28 -9.99
CA ASN A 67 -5.51 5.83 -10.05
C ASN A 67 -5.50 5.27 -11.48
N PHE A 68 -5.07 4.01 -11.64
CA PHE A 68 -5.24 3.28 -12.91
C PHE A 68 -6.72 3.24 -13.31
N THR A 69 -7.06 3.70 -14.51
CA THR A 69 -8.47 3.81 -14.95
C THR A 69 -9.14 2.44 -15.16
N ASN A 70 -8.36 1.38 -15.40
CA ASN A 70 -8.88 0.01 -15.51
C ASN A 70 -7.93 -1.02 -14.87
N ARG A 71 -8.50 -2.09 -14.29
CA ARG A 71 -7.79 -3.28 -13.79
C ARG A 71 -6.77 -3.84 -14.79
N MET A 72 -7.09 -3.85 -16.08
CA MET A 72 -6.18 -4.35 -17.12
C MET A 72 -4.96 -3.46 -17.31
N GLN A 73 -5.09 -2.13 -17.17
CA GLN A 73 -3.95 -1.22 -17.22
C GLN A 73 -3.02 -1.46 -16.02
N LYS A 74 -3.58 -1.56 -14.81
CA LYS A 74 -2.83 -1.89 -13.59
C LYS A 74 -2.07 -3.21 -13.75
N SER A 75 -2.73 -4.25 -14.24
CA SER A 75 -2.10 -5.57 -14.45
C SER A 75 -0.94 -5.50 -15.45
N ARG A 76 -1.13 -4.80 -16.58
CA ARG A 76 -0.08 -4.61 -17.60
C ARG A 76 1.11 -3.81 -17.03
N ALA A 77 0.86 -2.73 -16.31
CA ALA A 77 1.89 -1.92 -15.66
C ALA A 77 2.68 -2.73 -14.64
N MET A 78 1.99 -3.47 -13.76
CA MET A 78 2.64 -4.35 -12.78
C MET A 78 3.47 -5.46 -13.45
N LYS A 79 3.00 -6.03 -14.57
CA LYS A 79 3.76 -7.04 -15.31
C LYS A 79 5.04 -6.47 -15.93
N LYS A 80 4.98 -5.23 -16.45
CA LYS A 80 6.18 -4.51 -16.94
C LYS A 80 7.15 -4.21 -15.80
N LEU A 81 6.65 -3.67 -14.68
CA LEU A 81 7.47 -3.38 -13.51
C LEU A 81 8.18 -4.63 -12.97
N LYS A 82 7.46 -5.74 -12.83
CA LYS A 82 8.03 -7.02 -12.36
C LYS A 82 9.16 -7.55 -13.26
N ARG A 83 9.11 -7.26 -14.57
CA ARG A 83 10.17 -7.63 -15.51
C ARG A 83 11.39 -6.71 -15.42
N ALA A 84 11.16 -5.43 -15.12
CA ALA A 84 12.22 -4.43 -15.00
C ALA A 84 12.95 -4.49 -13.63
N LEU A 85 12.28 -4.98 -12.59
CA LEU A 85 12.88 -5.14 -11.27
C LEU A 85 13.88 -6.31 -11.23
N PRO A 86 14.97 -6.20 -10.45
CA PRO A 86 15.88 -7.31 -10.21
C PRO A 86 15.14 -8.55 -9.70
N GLN A 87 15.52 -9.75 -10.12
CA GLN A 87 14.80 -10.97 -9.71
C GLN A 87 15.07 -11.35 -8.24
N THR A 88 16.31 -11.17 -7.77
CA THR A 88 16.74 -11.54 -6.43
C THR A 88 16.19 -10.60 -5.35
N PRO A 89 15.73 -11.12 -4.19
CA PRO A 89 15.17 -10.30 -3.11
C PRO A 89 16.17 -9.29 -2.55
N ARG A 90 17.45 -9.66 -2.45
CA ARG A 90 18.53 -8.78 -1.97
C ARG A 90 18.65 -7.49 -2.78
N LYS A 91 18.78 -7.62 -4.11
CA LYS A 91 18.84 -6.46 -5.02
C LYS A 91 17.56 -5.62 -5.01
N LYS A 92 16.39 -6.23 -4.78
CA LYS A 92 15.13 -5.48 -4.61
C LYS A 92 15.17 -4.63 -3.33
N ALA A 93 15.66 -5.19 -2.22
CA ALA A 93 15.80 -4.47 -0.97
C ALA A 93 16.79 -3.30 -1.09
N GLU A 94 17.93 -3.51 -1.75
CA GLU A 94 18.91 -2.45 -2.02
C GLU A 94 18.32 -1.30 -2.84
N LEU A 95 17.52 -1.58 -3.87
CA LEU A 95 16.80 -0.55 -4.62
C LEU A 95 15.82 0.24 -3.76
N LEU A 96 15.07 -0.46 -2.89
CA LEU A 96 14.16 0.21 -1.96
C LEU A 96 14.92 1.08 -0.95
N ILE A 97 16.04 0.60 -0.43
CA ILE A 97 16.90 1.39 0.46
C ILE A 97 17.38 2.64 -0.27
N ASN A 98 17.90 2.51 -1.49
CA ASN A 98 18.37 3.65 -2.29
C ASN A 98 17.24 4.65 -2.59
N LEU A 99 16.02 4.17 -2.79
CA LEU A 99 14.84 5.03 -2.94
C LEU A 99 14.49 5.72 -1.61
N LEU A 100 14.63 5.06 -0.46
CA LEU A 100 14.28 5.68 0.82
C LEU A 100 15.36 6.65 1.34
N THR A 101 16.65 6.32 1.15
CA THR A 101 17.79 7.06 1.71
C THR A 101 18.42 8.04 0.72
N GLY A 102 18.24 7.82 -0.59
CA GLY A 102 18.88 8.61 -1.64
C GLY A 102 18.46 10.08 -1.62
N LYS A 103 19.44 10.99 -1.69
CA LYS A 103 19.21 12.45 -1.67
C LYS A 103 18.22 12.91 -2.75
N LYS A 104 18.36 12.40 -3.98
CA LYS A 104 17.46 12.72 -5.11
C LYS A 104 16.03 12.19 -4.91
N SER A 105 15.87 11.13 -4.11
CA SER A 105 14.57 10.49 -3.91
C SER A 105 13.71 11.23 -2.88
N LYS A 106 14.32 11.87 -1.87
CA LYS A 106 13.60 12.64 -0.84
C LYS A 106 12.67 13.73 -1.39
N GLN A 107 12.98 14.26 -2.57
CA GLN A 107 12.22 15.28 -3.28
C GLN A 107 11.40 14.73 -4.46
N SER A 108 11.43 13.42 -4.70
CA SER A 108 10.71 12.83 -5.83
C SER A 108 9.18 12.92 -5.63
N PRO A 109 8.41 13.13 -6.71
CA PRO A 109 6.95 13.12 -6.65
C PRO A 109 6.39 11.81 -6.08
N THR A 110 7.07 10.70 -6.34
CA THR A 110 6.72 9.38 -5.78
C THR A 110 6.83 9.38 -4.25
N MET A 111 7.90 9.92 -3.68
CA MET A 111 8.04 10.01 -2.22
C MET A 111 7.04 10.99 -1.60
N ALA A 112 6.72 12.09 -2.27
CA ALA A 112 5.65 12.99 -1.84
C ALA A 112 4.30 12.26 -1.77
N LYS A 113 3.98 11.44 -2.78
CA LYS A 113 2.74 10.65 -2.78
C LYS A 113 2.74 9.55 -1.72
N LEU A 114 3.88 8.91 -1.47
CA LEU A 114 4.03 7.91 -0.41
C LEU A 114 3.86 8.53 1.00
N ARG A 115 4.28 9.78 1.19
CA ARG A 115 4.01 10.55 2.44
C ARG A 115 2.53 10.89 2.57
N GLN A 116 1.88 11.37 1.50
CA GLN A 116 0.44 11.62 1.51
C GLN A 116 -0.38 10.36 1.84
N MET A 117 0.10 9.19 1.41
CA MET A 117 -0.51 7.89 1.72
C MET A 117 -0.15 7.34 3.11
N ASN A 118 0.61 8.07 3.93
CA ASN A 118 1.11 7.64 5.25
C ASN A 118 1.91 6.33 5.22
N ILE A 119 2.53 5.99 4.08
CA ILE A 119 3.36 4.78 3.92
C ILE A 119 4.80 5.08 4.38
N VAL A 120 5.30 6.27 4.07
CA VAL A 120 6.61 6.75 4.50
C VAL A 120 6.42 7.95 5.41
N LYS A 121 7.11 7.94 6.55
CA LYS A 121 7.09 9.04 7.51
C LYS A 121 7.64 10.33 6.91
N SER A 122 7.05 11.46 7.28
CA SER A 122 7.62 12.76 6.94
C SER A 122 8.96 12.97 7.65
N PRO A 123 9.87 13.81 7.12
CA PRO A 123 11.10 14.14 7.84
C PRO A 123 10.80 14.68 9.25
N ASP A 124 9.79 15.54 9.38
CA ASP A 124 9.37 16.12 10.66
C ASP A 124 8.88 15.05 11.64
N GLU A 125 8.16 14.03 11.18
CA GLU A 125 7.75 12.89 12.01
C GLU A 125 8.95 12.06 12.48
N ILE A 126 9.98 11.92 11.64
CA ILE A 126 11.21 11.19 12.01
C ILE A 126 11.96 11.98 13.09
N GLU A 127 12.11 13.30 12.93
CA GLU A 127 12.73 14.16 13.93
C GLU A 127 11.96 14.14 15.25
N ASN A 128 10.62 14.26 15.19
CA ASN A 128 9.77 14.15 16.38
C ASN A 128 9.90 12.79 17.08
N ASP A 129 9.98 11.69 16.31
CA ASP A 129 10.21 10.36 16.86
C ASP A 129 11.59 10.24 17.53
N GLU A 130 12.62 10.87 16.97
CA GLU A 130 13.97 10.91 17.54
C GLU A 130 13.99 11.72 18.84
N ILE A 131 13.41 12.92 18.85
CA ILE A 131 13.25 13.74 20.06
C ILE A 131 12.50 12.95 21.13
N ALA A 132 11.37 12.33 20.79
CA ALA A 132 10.59 11.53 21.72
C ALA A 132 11.38 10.34 22.29
N LYS A 133 12.24 9.69 21.50
CA LYS A 133 13.13 8.62 21.99
C LYS A 133 14.12 9.16 23.00
N HIS A 134 14.79 10.27 22.72
CA HIS A 134 15.76 10.88 23.63
C HIS A 134 15.12 11.31 24.95
N VAL A 135 13.96 11.98 24.88
CA VAL A 135 13.17 12.36 26.07
C VAL A 135 12.81 11.14 26.93
N LEU A 136 12.39 10.03 26.30
CA LEU A 136 12.07 8.80 27.04
C LEU A 136 13.29 8.17 27.71
N VAL A 137 14.46 8.22 27.06
CA VAL A 137 15.73 7.75 27.65
C VAL A 137 16.09 8.60 28.87
N ASP A 138 15.94 9.91 28.80
CA ASP A 138 16.25 10.79 29.91
C ASP A 138 15.27 10.61 31.08
N VAL A 139 13.97 10.52 30.80
CA VAL A 139 12.96 10.17 31.83
C VAL A 139 13.31 8.85 32.51
N LYS A 140 13.70 7.82 31.74
CA LYS A 140 14.14 6.53 32.29
C LYS A 140 15.36 6.71 33.19
N LYS A 141 16.39 7.45 32.76
CA LYS A 141 17.59 7.73 33.58
C LYS A 141 17.22 8.41 34.89
N VAL A 142 16.40 9.46 34.86
CA VAL A 142 15.96 10.16 36.07
C VAL A 142 15.17 9.23 37.00
N LEU A 143 14.30 8.38 36.46
CA LEU A 143 13.57 7.38 37.26
C LEU A 143 14.48 6.33 37.90
N THR A 144 15.55 5.90 37.21
CA THR A 144 16.53 4.98 37.78
C THR A 144 17.40 5.64 38.86
N HIS A 145 17.80 6.90 38.65
CA HIS A 145 18.57 7.67 39.62
C HIS A 145 17.76 7.96 40.90
N THR A 146 16.52 8.43 40.76
CA THR A 146 15.61 8.66 41.91
C THR A 146 15.30 7.38 42.69
N LYS A 147 15.23 6.22 42.01
CA LYS A 147 15.10 4.91 42.65
C LYS A 147 16.34 4.54 43.47
N ALA A 148 17.54 4.90 43.03
CA ALA A 148 18.79 4.62 43.73
C ALA A 148 18.95 5.45 45.03
N GLN A 149 18.52 6.72 45.03
CA GLN A 149 18.68 7.62 46.17
C GLN A 149 17.85 7.24 47.42
N ARG A 150 16.73 6.53 47.27
CA ARG A 150 15.89 6.01 48.38
C ARG A 150 15.51 7.02 49.49
N SER A 151 15.41 8.32 49.19
CA SER A 151 14.99 9.34 50.15
C SER A 151 13.48 9.62 50.04
N LYS A 152 12.91 10.31 51.04
CA LYS A 152 11.51 10.77 50.99
C LYS A 152 11.30 11.71 49.80
N ASP A 153 12.24 12.62 49.57
CA ASP A 153 12.19 13.56 48.45
C ASP A 153 12.30 12.84 47.11
N SER A 154 13.19 11.83 46.99
CA SER A 154 13.32 11.07 45.75
C SER A 154 12.07 10.25 45.43
N LEU A 155 11.33 9.82 46.44
CA LEU A 155 10.02 9.19 46.28
C LEU A 155 8.97 10.18 45.77
N VAL A 156 8.92 11.39 46.31
CA VAL A 156 8.03 12.47 45.83
C VAL A 156 8.39 12.86 44.39
N THR A 157 9.66 13.10 44.08
CA THR A 157 10.15 13.39 42.73
C THR A 157 9.73 12.31 41.74
N LYS A 158 9.85 11.03 42.11
CA LYS A 158 9.38 9.92 41.28
C LYS A 158 7.88 9.99 41.02
N HIS A 159 7.06 10.31 42.01
CA HIS A 159 5.62 10.47 41.83
C HIS A 159 5.28 11.61 40.87
N ILE A 160 5.97 12.74 41.00
CA ILE A 160 5.84 13.90 40.10
C ILE A 160 6.18 13.51 38.67
N ILE A 161 7.33 12.87 38.45
CA ILE A 161 7.76 12.44 37.10
C ILE A 161 6.75 11.47 36.49
N LEU A 162 6.33 10.46 37.26
CA LEU A 162 5.35 9.48 36.76
C LEU A 162 4.03 10.16 36.39
N ALA A 163 3.57 11.11 37.19
CA ALA A 163 2.35 11.85 36.95
C ALA A 163 2.46 12.83 35.78
N ALA A 164 3.63 13.46 35.57
CA ALA A 164 3.91 14.29 34.42
C ALA A 164 3.79 13.49 33.12
N VAL A 165 4.34 12.27 33.11
CA VAL A 165 4.41 11.38 31.94
C VAL A 165 3.10 10.59 31.73
N SER A 166 2.32 10.31 32.78
CA SER A 166 1.05 9.57 32.70
C SER A 166 -0.16 10.49 32.49
N GLY A 167 -0.15 11.31 31.45
CA GLY A 167 -1.22 12.24 31.10
C GLY A 167 -2.48 11.59 30.50
N GLU A 168 -3.47 12.43 30.18
CA GLU A 168 -4.75 12.02 29.59
C GLU A 168 -4.57 11.41 28.20
N SER A 169 -3.72 12.01 27.36
CA SER A 169 -3.37 11.51 26.03
C SER A 169 -2.82 10.07 26.03
N VAL A 170 -2.01 9.71 27.03
CA VAL A 170 -1.49 8.35 27.21
C VAL A 170 -2.62 7.37 27.56
N THR A 171 -3.64 7.86 28.25
CA THR A 171 -4.77 7.04 28.69
C THR A 171 -5.83 6.83 27.63
N GLU A 172 -6.18 7.88 26.90
CA GLU A 172 -7.13 7.84 25.79
C GLU A 172 -6.61 6.95 24.67
N ASN A 173 -5.33 7.11 24.32
CA ASN A 173 -4.68 6.33 23.25
C ASN A 173 -4.25 4.92 23.68
N ARG A 174 -4.67 4.44 24.87
CA ARG A 174 -4.34 3.10 25.40
C ARG A 174 -2.83 2.78 25.41
N CYS A 175 -1.98 3.80 25.53
CA CYS A 175 -0.52 3.69 25.43
C CYS A 175 0.19 3.29 26.73
N LYS A 176 -0.54 3.16 27.85
CA LYS A 176 0.04 2.86 29.18
C LYS A 176 0.97 1.65 29.21
N LYS A 177 0.56 0.53 28.59
CA LYS A 177 1.36 -0.71 28.57
C LYS A 177 2.66 -0.53 27.80
N LYS A 178 2.60 0.18 26.66
CA LYS A 178 3.78 0.48 25.84
C LYS A 178 4.73 1.43 26.56
N LEU A 179 4.20 2.47 27.20
CA LEU A 179 4.96 3.43 27.99
C LEU A 179 5.64 2.78 29.21
N ALA A 180 4.91 1.91 29.92
CA ALA A 180 5.44 1.11 31.03
C ALA A 180 6.65 0.28 30.61
N SER A 181 6.54 -0.39 29.45
CA SER A 181 7.63 -1.18 28.88
C SER A 181 8.84 -0.30 28.53
N LYS A 182 8.63 0.83 27.82
CA LYS A 182 9.73 1.74 27.45
C LYS A 182 10.46 2.36 28.65
N LEU A 183 9.73 2.65 29.74
CA LEU A 183 10.29 3.24 30.96
C LEU A 183 10.77 2.20 31.98
N GLU A 184 10.53 0.90 31.75
CA GLU A 184 10.81 -0.18 32.71
C GLU A 184 10.16 0.03 34.10
N VAL A 185 8.94 0.54 34.10
CA VAL A 185 8.16 0.80 35.32
C VAL A 185 6.90 -0.07 35.32
N PRO A 186 6.53 -0.70 36.44
CA PRO A 186 5.29 -1.47 36.51
C PRO A 186 4.07 -0.59 36.24
N ILE A 187 3.13 -1.11 35.45
CA ILE A 187 1.92 -0.37 35.00
C ILE A 187 1.15 0.25 36.17
N ARG A 188 1.09 -0.44 37.32
CA ARG A 188 0.42 0.07 38.54
C ARG A 188 0.97 1.43 38.99
N ARG A 189 2.27 1.68 38.82
CA ARG A 189 2.91 2.95 39.21
C ARG A 189 2.55 4.08 38.26
N LEU A 190 2.39 3.82 36.96
CA LEU A 190 1.86 4.80 36.01
C LEU A 190 0.39 5.13 36.29
N SER A 191 -0.42 4.13 36.65
CA SER A 191 -1.80 4.38 37.09
C SER A 191 -1.86 5.21 38.38
N GLY A 192 -0.94 4.95 39.32
CA GLY A 192 -0.77 5.77 40.52
C GLY A 192 -0.38 7.21 40.19
N GLY A 193 0.58 7.41 39.28
CA GLY A 193 0.95 8.73 38.75
C GLY A 193 -0.25 9.49 38.17
N LYS A 194 -1.09 8.83 37.36
CA LYS A 194 -2.31 9.43 36.83
C LYS A 194 -3.25 9.88 37.96
N ARG A 195 -3.50 9.02 38.95
CA ARG A 195 -4.38 9.35 40.07
C ARG A 195 -3.88 10.57 40.84
N ILE A 196 -2.57 10.66 41.08
CA ILE A 196 -1.95 11.83 41.71
C ILE A 196 -2.17 13.06 40.81
N ARG A 197 -1.87 12.96 39.52
CA ARG A 197 -2.11 14.04 38.55
C ARG A 197 -3.55 14.55 38.58
N THR A 198 -4.52 13.64 38.50
CA THR A 198 -5.94 14.02 38.47
C THR A 198 -6.39 14.63 39.78
N ASN A 199 -5.87 14.16 40.92
CA ASN A 199 -6.19 14.75 42.21
C ASN A 199 -5.64 16.17 42.30
N VAL A 200 -4.34 16.34 41.99
CA VAL A 200 -3.65 17.65 42.00
C VAL A 200 -4.31 18.66 41.06
N LEU A 201 -4.68 18.25 39.85
CA LEU A 201 -5.31 19.16 38.89
C LEU A 201 -6.80 19.45 39.17
N ARG A 202 -7.48 18.63 39.97
CA ARG A 202 -8.92 18.79 40.24
C ARG A 202 -9.26 19.32 41.62
N SER A 203 -8.32 19.31 42.57
CA SER A 203 -8.61 19.74 43.94
C SER A 203 -7.68 20.85 44.38
N GLU A 204 -8.27 21.90 44.95
CA GLU A 204 -7.57 23.12 45.38
C GLU A 204 -6.57 22.87 46.51
N GLN A 205 -6.81 21.84 47.32
CA GLN A 205 -6.00 21.51 48.49
C GLN A 205 -4.90 20.48 48.24
N SER A 206 -4.95 19.74 47.12
CA SER A 206 -3.94 18.72 46.84
C SER A 206 -2.77 19.31 46.05
N CYS A 207 -1.56 19.03 46.50
CA CYS A 207 -0.36 19.39 45.75
C CYS A 207 0.53 18.16 45.55
N TRP A 208 1.54 18.33 44.70
CA TRP A 208 2.50 17.30 44.31
C TRP A 208 3.34 16.75 45.45
N THR A 209 3.50 17.52 46.54
CA THR A 209 4.39 17.23 47.66
C THR A 209 3.66 16.73 48.91
N ILE A 210 2.35 16.97 49.04
CA ILE A 210 1.56 16.56 50.21
C ILE A 210 0.93 15.19 49.96
N THR A 211 1.54 14.15 50.51
CA THR A 211 0.86 12.87 50.72
C THR A 211 0.26 12.85 52.12
N LYS A 212 -1.06 13.03 52.24
CA LYS A 212 -1.75 12.76 53.51
C LYS A 212 -1.55 11.29 53.86
N ARG A 213 -0.84 11.00 54.95
CA ARG A 213 -0.72 9.66 55.49
C ARG A 213 -2.03 9.39 56.23
N ASN A 214 -2.82 8.42 55.77
CA ASN A 214 -3.94 7.92 56.56
C ASN A 214 -3.33 7.21 57.78
N ASN A 215 -3.26 7.91 58.90
CA ASN A 215 -2.96 7.29 60.18
C ASN A 215 -4.27 6.64 60.65
N SER A 216 -4.35 5.32 60.50
CA SER A 216 -5.29 4.46 61.23
C SER A 216 -4.71 4.16 62.60
#